data_AF-A0A4R3KTD1-F1
#
_entry.id   AF-A0A4R3KTD1-F1
#
_cell.length_a   1.000
_cell.length_b   1.000
_cell.length_c   1.000
_cell.angle_alpha   90.00
_cell.angle_beta   90.00
_cell.angle_gamma   90.00
#
_symmetry.space_group_name_H-M   'P 1'
#
loop_
_entity.id
_entity.type
_entity.pdbx_description
1 polymer ?
#
loop_
_entity_poly.entity_id
_entity_poly.type
_entity_poly.pdbx_seq_one_letter_code
_entity_poly.pdbx_strand_id
1 'polypeptide(L)'
;MLNNKTILITGGTGSFGQKFTEMVFKRYKPKKVIIYSRDEYKQFLMKQKFPSYKKNIRFFIGDVRDKERLYRAFNGVDYVIHAAAMKQVPACEYNPFEAIKTNIHGAQNVIDAALDRGVKKVVALSTDKAVNPINLYGGTKLVSDKLFISANAYSGGEGTRFSVVRYGNVAGSRGSVIPFFKELIEKGKNKLPITDFRMTRFWITLEQGVELVFKAIEESKGGETYISKIPSFKIIDLAKAMNPKVILEEVGIREGEKLHEVMITKDDSRMTYEYENHYIIYPHFDWWSSERYFTNGGKPIEEGFEYNSGTNSEWLDVEDLRRLLTELDMMPNVQEYIGEVAVTK
;
A
#
# COMPACT_ATOMS: atom_id res chain seq x y z
N MET A 1 20.67 -5.41 4.22
CA MET A 1 19.60 -4.59 4.83
C MET A 1 19.00 -5.16 6.14
N LEU A 2 18.30 -6.30 6.13
CA LEU A 2 17.46 -6.75 7.27
C LEU A 2 18.04 -7.87 8.16
N ASN A 3 19.23 -8.39 7.86
CA ASN A 3 19.87 -9.45 8.65
C ASN A 3 20.19 -8.96 10.07
N ASN A 4 19.95 -9.82 11.07
CA ASN A 4 20.16 -9.54 12.50
C ASN A 4 19.37 -8.34 13.07
N LYS A 5 18.36 -7.84 12.34
CA LYS A 5 17.50 -6.74 12.79
C LYS A 5 16.24 -7.22 13.48
N THR A 6 15.72 -6.41 14.40
CA THR A 6 14.37 -6.55 14.95
C THR A 6 13.41 -5.65 14.17
N ILE A 7 12.41 -6.24 13.53
CA ILE A 7 11.44 -5.54 12.69
C ILE A 7 10.06 -5.65 13.35
N LEU A 8 9.32 -4.55 13.44
CA LEU A 8 7.93 -4.54 13.90
C LEU A 8 6.99 -4.11 12.77
N ILE A 9 5.89 -4.83 12.61
CA ILE A 9 4.87 -4.54 11.60
C ILE A 9 3.54 -4.30 12.31
N THR A 10 3.11 -3.04 12.38
CA THR A 10 1.75 -2.73 12.84
C THR A 10 0.75 -3.07 11.73
N GLY A 11 -0.41 -3.65 12.09
CA GLY A 11 -1.32 -4.20 11.09
C GLY A 11 -0.76 -5.45 10.41
N GLY A 12 0.20 -6.13 11.05
CA GLY A 12 1.00 -7.20 10.44
C GLY A 12 0.20 -8.44 10.01
N THR A 13 -1.04 -8.61 10.49
CA THR A 13 -1.96 -9.67 10.06
C THR A 13 -2.74 -9.35 8.79
N GLY A 14 -2.68 -8.11 8.28
CA GLY A 14 -3.27 -7.74 6.99
C GLY A 14 -2.51 -8.36 5.81
N SER A 15 -3.09 -8.29 4.60
CA SER A 15 -2.48 -8.86 3.38
C SER A 15 -1.05 -8.39 3.17
N PHE A 16 -0.80 -7.08 3.22
CA PHE A 16 0.55 -6.52 3.13
C PHE A 16 1.48 -7.06 4.21
N GLY A 17 1.05 -7.02 5.48
CA GLY A 17 1.88 -7.50 6.59
C GLY A 17 2.28 -8.97 6.45
N GLN A 18 1.37 -9.83 5.99
CA GLN A 18 1.65 -11.23 5.70
C GLN A 18 2.66 -11.38 4.57
N LYS A 19 2.47 -10.68 3.45
CA LYS A 19 3.38 -10.75 2.29
C LYS A 19 4.76 -10.19 2.59
N PHE A 20 4.82 -9.06 3.28
CA PHE A 20 6.08 -8.48 3.77
C PHE A 20 6.82 -9.48 4.67
N THR A 21 6.12 -10.11 5.62
CA THR A 21 6.73 -11.12 6.51
C THR A 21 7.28 -12.32 5.73
N GLU A 22 6.52 -12.83 4.76
CA GLU A 22 6.94 -13.91 3.87
C GLU A 22 8.22 -13.53 3.10
N MET A 23 8.24 -12.37 2.45
CA MET A 23 9.39 -11.90 1.68
C MET A 23 10.61 -11.62 2.55
N VAL A 24 10.42 -11.10 3.77
CA VAL A 24 11.49 -10.91 4.75
C VAL A 24 12.16 -12.25 5.07
N PHE A 25 11.38 -13.28 5.41
CA PHE A 25 11.95 -14.59 5.76
C PHE A 25 12.53 -15.34 4.55
N LYS A 26 12.02 -15.10 3.34
CA LYS A 26 12.57 -15.68 2.11
C LYS A 26 13.94 -15.09 1.74
N ARG A 27 14.19 -13.81 2.03
CA ARG A 27 15.37 -13.07 1.55
C ARG A 27 16.40 -12.75 2.63
N TYR A 28 16.00 -12.73 3.90
CA TYR A 28 16.83 -12.27 4.99
C TYR A 28 16.76 -13.19 6.21
N LYS A 29 17.73 -13.02 7.11
CA LYS A 29 17.80 -13.69 8.42
C LYS A 29 17.63 -12.65 9.54
N PRO A 30 16.42 -12.14 9.78
CA PRO A 30 16.18 -11.16 10.84
C PRO A 30 16.37 -11.80 12.21
N LYS A 31 16.82 -11.00 13.19
CA LYS A 31 16.85 -11.43 14.59
C LYS A 31 15.45 -11.71 15.09
N LYS A 32 14.50 -10.83 14.75
CA LYS A 32 13.10 -10.96 15.15
C LYS A 32 12.17 -10.20 14.19
N VAL A 33 11.02 -10.77 13.87
CA VAL A 33 9.89 -10.08 13.22
C VAL A 33 8.71 -10.10 14.19
N ILE A 34 8.22 -8.92 14.55
CA ILE A 34 7.12 -8.72 15.50
C ILE A 34 5.87 -8.33 14.71
N ILE A 35 4.86 -9.19 14.76
CA ILE A 35 3.53 -8.94 14.21
C ILE A 35 2.69 -8.27 15.29
N TYR A 36 2.34 -6.99 15.08
CA TYR A 36 1.53 -6.20 16.00
C TYR A 36 0.13 -5.96 15.41
N SER A 37 -0.91 -6.52 16.03
CA SER A 37 -2.30 -6.31 15.62
C SER A 37 -3.28 -6.67 16.73
N ARG A 38 -4.57 -6.36 16.53
CA ARG A 38 -5.63 -6.56 17.53
C ARG A 38 -6.27 -7.95 17.49
N ASP A 39 -6.28 -8.56 16.31
CA ASP A 39 -7.08 -9.75 16.01
C ASP A 39 -6.30 -11.03 16.33
N GLU A 40 -6.60 -11.64 17.48
CA GLU A 40 -5.92 -12.85 17.96
C GLU A 40 -6.13 -14.06 17.05
N TYR A 41 -7.30 -14.19 16.41
CA TYR A 41 -7.59 -15.28 15.49
C TYR A 41 -6.73 -15.16 14.22
N LYS A 42 -6.61 -13.97 13.65
CA LYS A 42 -5.70 -13.74 12.52
C LYS A 42 -4.24 -13.97 12.90
N GLN A 43 -3.81 -13.63 14.12
CA GLN A 43 -2.46 -13.94 14.59
C GLN A 43 -2.25 -15.45 14.71
N PHE A 44 -3.24 -16.19 15.22
CA PHE A 44 -3.21 -17.64 15.29
C PHE A 44 -3.07 -18.28 13.90
N LEU A 45 -3.89 -17.86 12.93
CA LEU A 45 -3.81 -18.33 11.55
C LEU A 45 -2.44 -18.02 10.92
N MET A 46 -1.95 -16.79 11.10
CA MET A 46 -0.64 -16.40 10.56
C MET A 46 0.50 -17.19 11.19
N LYS A 47 0.44 -17.48 12.49
CA LYS A 47 1.43 -18.29 13.20
C LYS A 47 1.58 -19.69 12.60
N GLN A 48 0.49 -20.30 12.13
CA GLN A 48 0.51 -21.61 11.47
C GLN A 48 1.19 -21.59 10.11
N LYS A 49 1.25 -20.43 9.43
CA LYS A 49 1.92 -20.28 8.13
C LYS A 49 3.45 -20.20 8.22
N PHE A 50 4.01 -19.92 9.41
CA PHE A 50 5.46 -19.73 9.60
C PHE A 50 6.06 -20.67 10.66
N PRO A 51 5.83 -22.00 10.59
CA PRO A 51 6.29 -22.94 11.61
C PRO A 51 7.82 -22.98 11.74
N SER A 52 8.53 -22.91 10.61
CA SER A 52 10.00 -22.92 10.54
C SER A 52 10.65 -21.69 11.18
N TYR A 53 9.90 -20.61 11.39
CA TYR A 53 10.40 -19.34 11.90
C TYR A 53 9.93 -19.03 13.33
N LYS A 54 9.38 -20.01 14.06
CA LYS A 54 8.79 -19.85 15.41
C LYS A 54 9.73 -19.16 16.42
N LYS A 55 11.05 -19.28 16.26
CA LYS A 55 12.04 -18.60 17.12
C LYS A 55 12.21 -17.11 16.78
N ASN A 56 12.03 -16.76 15.50
CA ASN A 56 12.28 -15.43 14.95
C ASN A 56 10.99 -14.60 14.81
N ILE A 57 9.80 -15.22 14.75
CA ILE A 57 8.53 -14.48 14.70
C ILE A 57 7.89 -14.34 16.09
N ARG A 58 7.36 -13.16 16.40
CA ARG A 58 6.60 -12.87 17.63
C ARG A 58 5.28 -12.21 17.29
N PHE A 59 4.28 -12.49 18.11
CA PHE A 59 2.91 -12.04 17.93
C PHE A 59 2.50 -11.23 19.14
N PHE A 60 2.26 -9.95 18.96
CA PHE A 60 1.87 -9.01 19.99
C PHE A 60 0.45 -8.54 19.72
N ILE A 61 -0.46 -8.88 20.65
CA ILE A 61 -1.80 -8.29 20.69
C ILE A 61 -1.68 -6.85 21.16
N GLY A 62 -2.26 -5.92 20.41
CA GLY A 62 -2.29 -4.50 20.76
C GLY A 62 -2.97 -3.64 19.69
N ASP A 63 -3.30 -2.42 20.07
CA ASP A 63 -3.91 -1.39 19.21
C ASP A 63 -2.93 -0.23 19.01
N VAL A 64 -2.89 0.37 17.82
CA VAL A 64 -2.09 1.59 17.59
C VAL A 64 -2.65 2.80 18.33
N ARG A 65 -3.92 2.73 18.74
CA ARG A 65 -4.58 3.73 19.58
C ARG A 65 -4.09 3.72 21.04
N ASP A 66 -3.42 2.65 21.46
CA ASP A 66 -2.85 2.50 22.80
C ASP A 66 -1.34 2.79 22.77
N LYS A 67 -0.97 3.99 23.20
CA LYS A 67 0.42 4.46 23.21
C LYS A 67 1.30 3.61 24.13
N GLU A 68 0.85 3.31 25.35
CA GLU A 68 1.61 2.52 26.32
C GLU A 68 1.91 1.11 25.80
N ARG A 69 0.94 0.51 25.11
CA ARG A 69 1.12 -0.81 24.49
C ARG A 69 2.16 -0.78 23.37
N LEU A 70 2.18 0.28 22.56
CA LEU A 70 3.19 0.50 21.53
C LEU A 70 4.59 0.66 22.13
N TYR A 71 4.75 1.45 23.20
CA TYR A 71 6.06 1.64 23.86
C TYR A 71 6.67 0.31 24.31
N ARG A 72 5.86 -0.57 24.89
CA ARG A 72 6.30 -1.94 25.25
C ARG A 72 6.66 -2.76 24.02
N ALA A 73 5.91 -2.65 22.93
CA ALA A 73 6.14 -3.41 21.70
C ALA A 73 7.39 -2.96 20.93
N PHE A 74 7.75 -1.67 21.05
CA PHE A 74 8.84 -1.04 20.29
C PHE A 74 10.21 -1.22 20.96
N ASN A 75 10.27 -1.77 22.18
CA ASN A 75 11.53 -1.98 22.89
C ASN A 75 12.51 -2.88 22.11
N GLY A 76 13.68 -2.33 21.75
CA GLY A 76 14.72 -3.03 20.99
C GLY A 76 14.36 -3.31 19.52
N VAL A 77 13.40 -2.57 18.95
CA VAL A 77 13.05 -2.60 17.53
C VAL A 77 14.00 -1.72 16.73
N ASP A 78 14.58 -2.25 15.64
CA ASP A 78 15.40 -1.47 14.72
C ASP A 78 14.53 -0.75 13.68
N TYR A 79 13.55 -1.44 13.10
CA TYR A 79 12.73 -0.92 12.00
C TYR A 79 11.24 -1.16 12.22
N VAL A 80 10.42 -0.17 11.87
CA VAL A 80 8.96 -0.26 11.94
C VAL A 80 8.35 -0.11 10.56
N ILE A 81 7.43 -1.01 10.22
CA ILE A 81 6.58 -0.91 9.04
C ILE A 81 5.16 -0.64 9.52
N HIS A 82 4.66 0.56 9.23
CA HIS A 82 3.36 0.99 9.71
C HIS A 82 2.27 0.73 8.65
N ALA A 83 1.60 -0.41 8.78
CA ALA A 83 0.53 -0.85 7.88
C ALA A 83 -0.86 -0.90 8.56
N ALA A 84 -0.96 -0.54 9.85
CA ALA A 84 -2.24 -0.48 10.56
C ALA A 84 -3.04 0.73 10.10
N ALA A 85 -4.21 0.49 9.49
CA ALA A 85 -5.14 1.54 9.10
C ALA A 85 -6.57 1.01 9.03
N MET A 86 -7.52 1.93 9.17
CA MET A 86 -8.89 1.74 8.69
C MET A 86 -8.93 2.24 7.24
N LYS A 87 -9.17 1.32 6.29
CA LYS A 87 -8.93 1.57 4.85
C LYS A 87 -10.13 1.47 3.92
N GLN A 88 -11.28 1.06 4.44
CA GLN A 88 -12.48 0.89 3.63
C GLN A 88 -13.22 2.23 3.59
N VAL A 89 -13.34 2.83 2.40
CA VAL A 89 -13.92 4.17 2.22
C VAL A 89 -15.32 4.26 2.86
N PRO A 90 -16.31 3.38 2.54
CA PRO A 90 -17.64 3.49 3.13
C PRO A 90 -17.63 3.37 4.66
N ALA A 91 -16.76 2.51 5.20
CA ALA A 91 -16.66 2.35 6.65
C ALA A 91 -16.05 3.59 7.31
N CYS A 92 -15.12 4.28 6.66
CA CYS A 92 -14.53 5.52 7.18
C CYS A 92 -15.52 6.67 7.14
N GLU A 93 -16.30 6.82 6.06
CA GLU A 93 -17.37 7.82 5.98
C GLU A 93 -18.42 7.61 7.07
N TYR A 94 -18.84 6.34 7.28
CA TYR A 94 -19.85 6.02 8.28
C TYR A 94 -19.32 6.09 9.72
N ASN A 95 -18.02 5.84 9.94
CA ASN A 95 -17.40 5.83 11.28
C ASN A 95 -16.20 6.80 11.34
N PRO A 96 -16.43 8.11 11.18
CA PRO A 96 -15.37 9.08 10.93
C PRO A 96 -14.37 9.19 12.09
N PHE A 97 -14.85 9.20 13.32
CA PHE A 97 -14.00 9.27 14.50
C PHE A 97 -13.11 8.03 14.67
N GLU A 98 -13.55 6.87 14.20
CA GLU A 98 -12.78 5.63 14.26
C GLU A 98 -11.66 5.61 13.22
N ALA A 99 -11.89 6.22 12.06
CA ALA A 99 -10.85 6.48 11.07
C ALA A 99 -9.80 7.46 11.62
N ILE A 100 -10.22 8.57 12.25
CA ILE A 100 -9.33 9.55 12.88
C ILE A 100 -8.47 8.90 13.98
N LYS A 101 -9.10 8.18 14.92
CA LYS A 101 -8.38 7.49 16.01
C LYS A 101 -7.34 6.50 15.49
N THR A 102 -7.66 5.76 14.42
CA THR A 102 -6.73 4.75 13.88
C THR A 102 -5.63 5.39 13.04
N ASN A 103 -5.99 6.22 12.08
CA ASN A 103 -5.11 6.64 11.00
C ASN A 103 -4.30 7.90 11.37
N ILE A 104 -4.83 8.75 12.26
CA ILE A 104 -4.18 9.99 12.71
C ILE A 104 -3.57 9.78 14.10
N HIS A 105 -4.39 9.55 15.13
CA HIS A 105 -3.87 9.37 16.50
C HIS A 105 -3.00 8.11 16.62
N GLY A 106 -3.38 7.02 15.95
CA GLY A 106 -2.54 5.83 15.87
C GLY A 106 -1.20 6.07 15.17
N ALA A 107 -1.17 6.90 14.12
CA ALA A 107 0.09 7.30 13.47
C ALA A 107 0.96 8.15 14.41
N GLN A 108 0.36 9.11 15.11
CA GLN A 108 1.05 9.92 16.12
C GLN A 108 1.66 9.03 17.23
N ASN A 109 0.91 8.08 17.77
CA ASN A 109 1.42 7.17 18.79
C ASN A 109 2.60 6.31 18.28
N VAL A 110 2.56 5.89 17.00
CA VAL A 110 3.67 5.15 16.36
C VAL A 110 4.90 6.03 16.23
N ILE A 111 4.73 7.30 15.84
CA ILE A 111 5.82 8.29 15.75
C ILE A 111 6.48 8.48 17.12
N ASP A 112 5.68 8.78 18.14
CA ASP A 112 6.16 9.01 19.51
C ASP A 112 6.91 7.78 20.05
N ALA A 113 6.33 6.58 19.89
CA ALA A 113 6.96 5.34 20.33
C ALA A 113 8.26 5.04 19.57
N ALA A 114 8.34 5.41 18.29
CA ALA A 114 9.54 5.20 17.48
C ALA A 114 10.69 6.10 17.91
N LEU A 115 10.41 7.40 18.10
CA LEU A 115 11.37 8.40 18.60
C LEU A 115 11.90 7.97 19.98
N ASP A 116 11.00 7.74 20.93
CA ASP A 116 11.36 7.50 22.33
C ASP A 116 12.03 6.14 22.59
N ARG A 117 11.90 5.20 21.64
CA ARG A 117 12.52 3.86 21.72
C ARG A 117 13.74 3.70 20.82
N GLY A 118 14.19 4.77 20.17
CA GLY A 118 15.38 4.75 19.34
C GLY A 118 15.27 3.84 18.11
N VAL A 119 14.06 3.74 17.53
CA VAL A 119 13.85 3.05 16.26
C VAL A 119 14.68 3.77 15.19
N LYS A 120 15.32 3.04 14.28
CA LYS A 120 16.21 3.65 13.27
C LYS A 120 15.43 4.19 12.08
N LYS A 121 14.49 3.38 11.56
CA LYS A 121 13.67 3.75 10.41
C LYS A 121 12.22 3.31 10.59
N VAL A 122 11.30 4.17 10.19
CA VAL A 122 9.87 3.91 10.11
C VAL A 122 9.42 4.17 8.68
N VAL A 123 8.83 3.15 8.05
CA VAL A 123 8.17 3.30 6.75
C VAL A 123 6.67 3.20 6.95
N ALA A 124 5.96 4.30 6.69
CA ALA A 124 4.51 4.36 6.77
C ALA A 124 3.88 4.09 5.40
N LEU A 125 2.84 3.26 5.40
CA LEU A 125 2.09 2.97 4.18
C LEU A 125 0.99 4.01 3.97
N SER A 126 0.92 4.54 2.76
CA SER A 126 -0.09 5.47 2.28
C SER A 126 -0.82 4.90 1.05
N THR A 127 -1.62 5.74 0.41
CA THR A 127 -2.52 5.41 -0.70
C THR A 127 -2.62 6.59 -1.65
N ASP A 128 -2.83 6.33 -2.94
CA ASP A 128 -3.28 7.32 -3.93
C ASP A 128 -4.45 8.20 -3.44
N LYS A 129 -5.39 7.66 -2.67
CA LYS A 129 -6.52 8.43 -2.11
C LYS A 129 -6.11 9.56 -1.16
N ALA A 130 -4.87 9.57 -0.65
CA ALA A 130 -4.34 10.65 0.17
C ALA A 130 -4.02 11.92 -0.65
N VAL A 131 -3.99 11.81 -1.98
CA VAL A 131 -3.63 12.88 -2.90
C VAL A 131 -4.91 13.53 -3.39
N ASN A 132 -5.10 14.84 -3.24
CA ASN A 132 -6.38 15.52 -3.53
C ASN A 132 -7.61 14.75 -3.00
N PRO A 133 -7.67 14.44 -1.69
CA PRO A 133 -8.67 13.53 -1.14
C PRO A 133 -10.08 14.10 -1.26
N ILE A 134 -11.03 13.26 -1.68
CA ILE A 134 -12.48 13.57 -1.72
C ILE A 134 -13.30 12.77 -0.70
N ASN A 135 -12.62 11.89 0.05
CA ASN A 135 -13.20 11.03 1.07
C ASN A 135 -12.35 11.11 2.34
N LEU A 136 -12.96 10.83 3.48
CA LEU A 136 -12.34 10.92 4.79
C LEU A 136 -11.20 9.92 4.97
N TYR A 137 -11.29 8.72 4.38
CA TYR A 137 -10.14 7.79 4.40
C TYR A 137 -8.89 8.45 3.80
N GLY A 138 -9.02 9.04 2.61
CA GLY A 138 -7.99 9.82 1.96
C GLY A 138 -7.53 11.00 2.80
N GLY A 139 -8.46 11.78 3.35
CA GLY A 139 -8.14 12.91 4.23
C GLY A 139 -7.31 12.51 5.46
N THR A 140 -7.70 11.43 6.15
CA THR A 140 -6.94 10.91 7.30
C THR A 140 -5.56 10.39 6.90
N LYS A 141 -5.42 9.79 5.71
CA LYS A 141 -4.12 9.35 5.19
C LYS A 141 -3.23 10.49 4.75
N LEU A 142 -3.77 11.58 4.18
CA LEU A 142 -3.02 12.80 3.93
C LEU A 142 -2.42 13.36 5.22
N VAL A 143 -3.24 13.48 6.28
CA VAL A 143 -2.75 13.93 7.59
C VAL A 143 -1.68 12.96 8.14
N SER A 144 -1.93 11.65 8.05
CA SER A 144 -0.96 10.61 8.44
C SER A 144 0.39 10.80 7.72
N ASP A 145 0.38 11.01 6.41
CA ASP A 145 1.59 11.25 5.61
C ASP A 145 2.32 12.50 6.12
N LYS A 146 1.61 13.62 6.28
CA LYS A 146 2.21 14.86 6.79
C LYS A 146 2.80 14.70 8.19
N LEU A 147 2.17 13.92 9.07
CA LEU A 147 2.70 13.63 10.41
C LEU A 147 4.01 12.84 10.33
N PHE A 148 4.06 11.76 9.56
CA PHE A 148 5.29 10.96 9.42
C PHE A 148 6.42 11.77 8.81
N ILE A 149 6.16 12.57 7.77
CA ILE A 149 7.18 13.39 7.13
C ILE A 149 7.68 14.48 8.10
N SER A 150 6.77 15.17 8.80
CA SER A 150 7.11 16.24 9.75
C SER A 150 7.81 15.72 11.01
N ALA A 151 7.61 14.44 11.39
CA ALA A 151 8.29 13.83 12.52
C ALA A 151 9.82 13.85 12.42
N ASN A 152 10.36 13.98 11.20
CA ASN A 152 11.80 14.15 11.01
C ASN A 152 12.34 15.45 11.65
N ALA A 153 11.50 16.46 11.90
CA ALA A 153 11.89 17.66 12.65
C ALA A 153 12.26 17.35 14.11
N TYR A 154 11.63 16.33 14.71
CA TYR A 154 11.88 15.89 16.09
C TYR A 154 13.01 14.86 16.20
N SER A 155 13.43 14.27 15.07
CA SER A 155 14.41 13.18 15.01
C SER A 155 15.84 13.62 15.36
N GLY A 156 16.17 14.89 15.14
CA GLY A 156 17.55 15.37 15.27
C GLY A 156 18.51 14.73 14.26
N GLY A 157 19.79 15.08 14.38
CA GLY A 157 20.83 14.70 13.41
C GLY A 157 21.03 13.19 13.23
N GLU A 158 20.73 12.37 14.23
CA GLU A 158 20.99 10.90 14.22
C GLU A 158 19.80 10.03 14.69
N GLY A 159 18.63 10.62 14.97
CA GLY A 159 17.47 9.85 15.43
C GLY A 159 16.69 9.13 14.34
N THR A 160 15.46 8.72 14.68
CA THR A 160 14.57 7.94 13.82
C THR A 160 14.26 8.59 12.49
N ARG A 161 14.48 7.90 11.37
CA ARG A 161 14.06 8.39 10.05
C ARG A 161 12.67 7.92 9.69
N PHE A 162 11.84 8.85 9.24
CA PHE A 162 10.48 8.56 8.81
C PHE A 162 10.34 8.81 7.32
N SER A 163 9.81 7.83 6.61
CA SER A 163 9.45 7.93 5.20
C SER A 163 8.07 7.35 4.96
N VAL A 164 7.48 7.74 3.84
CA VAL A 164 6.17 7.27 3.39
C VAL A 164 6.34 6.50 2.10
N VAL A 165 5.58 5.41 1.96
CA VAL A 165 5.43 4.68 0.71
C VAL A 165 3.98 4.81 0.27
N ARG A 166 3.75 5.34 -0.93
CA ARG A 166 2.42 5.58 -1.49
C ARG A 166 2.26 4.76 -2.77
N TYR A 167 1.17 4.00 -2.84
CA TYR A 167 0.78 3.24 -4.02
C TYR A 167 -0.75 3.15 -4.11
N GLY A 168 -1.26 2.73 -5.27
CA GLY A 168 -2.69 2.59 -5.50
C GLY A 168 -3.32 1.31 -4.95
N ASN A 169 -4.53 1.00 -5.37
CA ASN A 169 -5.20 -0.24 -4.99
C ASN A 169 -4.39 -1.48 -5.44
N VAL A 170 -4.07 -2.36 -4.49
CA VAL A 170 -3.38 -3.62 -4.81
C VAL A 170 -4.33 -4.61 -5.50
N ALA A 171 -3.89 -5.14 -6.64
CA ALA A 171 -4.61 -6.13 -7.43
C ALA A 171 -4.92 -7.40 -6.61
N GLY A 172 -6.13 -7.93 -6.75
CA GLY A 172 -6.58 -9.12 -6.02
C GLY A 172 -6.79 -8.94 -4.51
N SER A 173 -6.66 -7.72 -3.97
CA SER A 173 -6.80 -7.52 -2.53
C SER A 173 -8.26 -7.75 -2.04
N ARG A 174 -8.41 -8.30 -0.83
CA ARG A 174 -9.73 -8.64 -0.26
C ARG A 174 -10.68 -7.43 -0.25
N GLY A 175 -11.89 -7.62 -0.79
CA GLY A 175 -12.93 -6.60 -0.88
C GLY A 175 -12.70 -5.56 -1.98
N SER A 176 -11.78 -5.81 -2.92
CA SER A 176 -11.59 -4.97 -4.12
C SER A 176 -12.44 -5.46 -5.29
N VAL A 177 -12.41 -4.71 -6.39
CA VAL A 177 -13.22 -4.98 -7.59
C VAL A 177 -12.89 -6.33 -8.26
N ILE A 178 -11.63 -6.77 -8.22
CA ILE A 178 -11.21 -8.04 -8.87
C ILE A 178 -11.88 -9.24 -8.19
N PRO A 179 -11.75 -9.48 -6.87
CA PRO A 179 -12.49 -10.55 -6.20
C PRO A 179 -14.01 -10.44 -6.35
N PHE A 180 -14.56 -9.22 -6.36
CA PHE A 180 -15.99 -9.00 -6.52
C PHE A 180 -16.50 -9.42 -7.91
N PHE A 181 -15.81 -9.03 -8.98
CA PHE A 181 -16.14 -9.48 -10.33
C PHE A 181 -15.93 -10.98 -10.49
N LYS A 182 -14.85 -11.54 -9.92
CA LYS A 182 -14.61 -12.99 -9.91
C LYS A 182 -15.80 -13.74 -9.30
N GLU A 183 -16.23 -13.32 -8.12
CA GLU A 183 -17.38 -13.92 -7.42
C GLU A 183 -18.68 -13.82 -8.23
N LEU A 184 -18.96 -12.67 -8.85
CA LEU A 184 -20.15 -12.50 -9.69
C LEU A 184 -20.13 -13.43 -10.91
N ILE A 185 -18.99 -13.51 -11.60
CA ILE A 185 -18.82 -14.37 -12.78
C ILE A 185 -18.95 -15.85 -12.39
N GLU A 186 -18.32 -16.28 -11.30
CA GLU A 186 -18.41 -17.66 -10.80
C GLU A 186 -19.83 -18.03 -10.34
N LYS A 187 -20.65 -17.05 -9.95
CA LYS A 187 -22.09 -17.21 -9.69
C LYS A 187 -22.95 -17.20 -10.96
N GLY A 188 -22.35 -17.26 -12.14
CA GLY A 188 -23.04 -17.27 -13.43
C GLY A 188 -23.61 -15.90 -13.84
N LYS A 189 -23.18 -14.79 -13.21
CA LYS A 189 -23.59 -13.46 -13.65
C LYS A 189 -22.77 -13.07 -14.89
N ASN A 190 -23.47 -12.82 -15.98
CA ASN A 190 -22.91 -12.29 -17.22
C ASN A 190 -22.94 -10.75 -17.28
N LYS A 191 -23.57 -10.09 -16.31
CA LYS A 191 -23.69 -8.63 -16.20
C LYS A 191 -22.88 -8.15 -15.01
N LEU A 192 -21.90 -7.27 -15.25
CA LEU A 192 -21.06 -6.70 -14.19
C LEU A 192 -21.37 -5.21 -13.98
N PRO A 193 -21.53 -4.78 -12.71
CA PRO A 193 -21.73 -3.39 -12.39
C PRO A 193 -20.40 -2.64 -12.51
N ILE A 194 -20.35 -1.64 -13.39
CA ILE A 194 -19.25 -0.70 -13.54
C ILE A 194 -19.70 0.64 -12.97
N THR A 195 -18.92 1.23 -12.09
CA THR A 195 -19.29 2.49 -11.44
C THR A 195 -19.33 3.65 -12.44
N ASP A 196 -18.30 3.80 -13.27
CA ASP A 196 -18.30 4.72 -14.42
C ASP A 196 -17.33 4.19 -15.47
N PHE A 197 -17.73 4.16 -16.74
CA PHE A 197 -16.96 3.57 -17.84
C PHE A 197 -15.62 4.28 -18.12
N ARG A 198 -15.48 5.54 -17.69
CA ARG A 198 -14.26 6.32 -17.85
C ARG A 198 -13.25 6.04 -16.74
N MET A 199 -13.61 5.31 -15.69
CA MET A 199 -12.71 5.11 -14.55
C MET A 199 -11.42 4.39 -14.93
N THR A 200 -10.31 4.89 -14.39
CA THR A 200 -9.00 4.26 -14.50
C THR A 200 -8.35 4.10 -13.15
N ARG A 201 -7.51 3.09 -13.01
CA ARG A 201 -6.74 2.81 -11.80
C ARG A 201 -5.32 2.44 -12.18
N PHE A 202 -4.39 2.63 -11.25
CA PHE A 202 -3.06 2.07 -11.36
C PHE A 202 -3.08 0.58 -11.02
N TRP A 203 -2.25 -0.21 -11.71
CA TRP A 203 -2.07 -1.63 -11.44
C TRP A 203 -0.80 -1.87 -10.63
N ILE A 204 -0.94 -2.45 -9.43
CA ILE A 204 0.19 -2.85 -8.60
C ILE A 204 -0.11 -4.18 -7.89
N THR A 205 0.86 -5.08 -7.87
CA THR A 205 0.79 -6.32 -7.08
C THR A 205 1.21 -6.09 -5.64
N LEU A 206 0.88 -7.05 -4.76
CA LEU A 206 1.27 -6.95 -3.35
C LEU A 206 2.78 -7.05 -3.17
N GLU A 207 3.41 -7.90 -3.98
CA GLU A 207 4.85 -8.06 -4.13
C GLU A 207 5.51 -6.73 -4.49
N GLN A 208 5.04 -6.05 -5.53
CA GLN A 208 5.57 -4.74 -5.95
C GLN A 208 5.43 -3.68 -4.85
N GLY A 209 4.32 -3.68 -4.12
CA GLY A 209 4.14 -2.81 -2.95
C GLY A 209 5.17 -3.09 -1.83
N VAL A 210 5.50 -4.36 -1.59
CA VAL A 210 6.55 -4.75 -0.64
C VAL A 210 7.95 -4.37 -1.13
N GLU A 211 8.24 -4.50 -2.43
CA GLU A 211 9.53 -4.06 -3.00
C GLU A 211 9.76 -2.57 -2.78
N LEU A 212 8.74 -1.74 -2.98
CA LEU A 212 8.85 -0.30 -2.74
C LEU A 212 9.14 0.01 -1.26
N VAL A 213 8.59 -0.78 -0.33
CA VAL A 213 8.91 -0.66 1.10
C VAL A 213 10.33 -1.11 1.40
N PHE A 214 10.83 -2.20 0.80
CA PHE A 214 12.24 -2.59 0.94
C PHE A 214 13.18 -1.50 0.44
N LYS A 215 12.89 -0.91 -0.72
CA LYS A 215 13.64 0.22 -1.26
C LYS A 215 13.64 1.41 -0.31
N ALA A 216 12.47 1.79 0.23
CA ALA A 216 12.38 2.86 1.22
C ALA A 216 13.20 2.56 2.50
N ILE A 217 13.19 1.33 3.01
CA ILE A 217 14.04 0.96 4.17
C ILE A 217 15.53 1.13 3.83
N GLU A 218 15.95 0.72 2.64
CA GLU A 218 17.35 0.80 2.21
C GLU A 218 17.81 2.25 2.08
N GLU A 219 17.05 3.05 1.34
CA GLU A 219 17.51 4.34 0.83
C GLU A 219 17.12 5.53 1.69
N SER A 220 16.03 5.45 2.47
CA SER A 220 15.50 6.64 3.17
C SER A 220 16.51 7.24 4.13
N LYS A 221 16.64 8.55 4.03
CA LYS A 221 17.44 9.43 4.87
C LYS A 221 16.55 10.32 5.74
N GLY A 222 15.26 10.42 5.45
CA GLY A 222 14.24 11.09 6.25
C GLY A 222 13.44 12.09 5.41
N GLY A 223 12.11 11.95 5.42
CA GLY A 223 11.16 12.87 4.80
C GLY A 223 10.74 12.50 3.38
N GLU A 224 11.20 11.38 2.84
CA GLU A 224 10.83 10.96 1.49
C GLU A 224 9.42 10.37 1.42
N THR A 225 8.69 10.69 0.34
CA THR A 225 7.51 9.92 -0.09
C THR A 225 7.84 9.18 -1.38
N TYR A 226 7.95 7.85 -1.29
CA TYR A 226 8.26 6.95 -2.41
C TYR A 226 7.00 6.52 -3.15
N ILE A 227 7.03 6.59 -4.49
CA ILE A 227 5.90 6.24 -5.37
C ILE A 227 6.42 5.43 -6.55
N SER A 228 5.92 4.21 -6.76
CA SER A 228 6.34 3.38 -7.92
C SER A 228 5.82 3.95 -9.23
N LYS A 229 6.60 3.80 -10.30
CA LYS A 229 6.08 3.87 -11.67
C LYS A 229 5.37 2.57 -11.98
N ILE A 230 4.08 2.65 -12.27
CA ILE A 230 3.20 1.54 -12.53
C ILE A 230 2.21 1.88 -13.65
N PRO A 231 1.76 0.87 -14.41
CA PRO A 231 0.85 1.09 -15.53
C PRO A 231 -0.57 1.35 -15.02
N SER A 232 -1.39 1.95 -15.88
CA SER A 232 -2.80 2.20 -15.64
C SER A 232 -3.68 1.25 -16.44
N PHE A 233 -4.92 1.08 -16.03
CA PHE A 233 -5.91 0.31 -16.77
C PHE A 233 -7.31 0.91 -16.63
N LYS A 234 -8.19 0.64 -17.59
CA LYS A 234 -9.60 1.01 -17.51
C LYS A 234 -10.39 -0.10 -16.82
N ILE A 235 -11.36 0.27 -15.98
CA ILE A 235 -12.20 -0.72 -15.29
C ILE A 235 -12.98 -1.61 -16.29
N ILE A 236 -13.37 -1.06 -17.44
CA ILE A 236 -14.05 -1.82 -18.49
C ILE A 236 -13.15 -2.90 -19.13
N ASP A 237 -11.86 -2.63 -19.25
CA ASP A 237 -10.90 -3.57 -19.85
C ASP A 237 -10.59 -4.69 -18.85
N LEU A 238 -10.56 -4.37 -17.56
CA LEU A 238 -10.52 -5.39 -16.50
C LEU A 238 -11.73 -6.33 -16.57
N ALA A 239 -12.95 -5.78 -16.67
CA ALA A 239 -14.16 -6.59 -16.76
C ALA A 239 -14.14 -7.53 -17.98
N LYS A 240 -13.72 -7.02 -19.15
CA LYS A 240 -13.55 -7.80 -20.39
C LYS A 240 -12.44 -8.84 -20.30
N ALA A 241 -11.35 -8.54 -19.59
CA ALA A 241 -10.26 -9.48 -19.37
C ALA A 241 -10.73 -10.70 -18.58
N MET A 242 -11.57 -10.47 -17.56
CA MET A 242 -12.16 -11.51 -16.70
C MET A 242 -13.27 -12.31 -17.40
N ASN A 243 -14.08 -11.67 -18.24
CA ASN A 243 -15.11 -12.33 -19.04
C ASN A 243 -15.29 -11.62 -20.41
N PRO A 244 -14.82 -12.20 -21.52
CA PRO A 244 -14.93 -11.60 -22.85
C PRO A 244 -16.37 -11.34 -23.33
N LYS A 245 -17.36 -12.08 -22.81
CA LYS A 245 -18.79 -11.97 -23.17
C LYS A 245 -19.59 -11.13 -22.18
N VAL A 246 -18.92 -10.40 -21.28
CA VAL A 246 -19.58 -9.64 -20.21
C VAL A 246 -20.44 -8.51 -20.76
N ILE A 247 -21.61 -8.32 -20.14
CA ILE A 247 -22.45 -7.14 -20.31
C ILE A 247 -22.05 -6.14 -19.22
N LEU A 248 -21.62 -4.94 -19.62
CA LEU A 248 -21.26 -3.87 -18.70
C LEU A 248 -22.48 -3.02 -18.39
N GLU A 249 -22.77 -2.81 -17.10
CA GLU A 249 -23.83 -1.91 -16.65
C GLU A 249 -23.24 -0.77 -15.85
N GLU A 250 -23.47 0.46 -16.30
CA GLU A 250 -23.08 1.62 -15.52
C GLU A 250 -24.05 1.82 -14.34
N VAL A 251 -23.54 1.76 -13.11
CA VAL A 251 -24.33 1.89 -11.87
C VAL A 251 -24.13 3.22 -11.15
N GLY A 252 -23.27 4.09 -11.69
CA GLY A 252 -22.94 5.39 -11.12
C GLY A 252 -21.75 5.36 -10.16
N ILE A 253 -21.11 6.52 -10.02
CA ILE A 253 -19.98 6.74 -9.13
C ILE A 253 -20.46 6.62 -7.68
N ARG A 254 -19.81 5.76 -6.90
CA ARG A 254 -20.11 5.62 -5.47
C ARG A 254 -19.55 6.80 -4.68
N GLU A 255 -20.16 7.08 -3.54
CA GLU A 255 -19.69 8.12 -2.62
C GLU A 255 -18.19 7.95 -2.29
N GLY A 256 -17.46 9.05 -2.40
CA GLY A 256 -16.02 9.10 -2.11
C GLY A 256 -15.11 8.48 -3.17
N GLU A 257 -15.61 8.09 -4.34
CA GLU A 257 -14.77 7.57 -5.44
C GLU A 257 -14.40 8.64 -6.47
N LYS A 258 -13.15 8.57 -6.94
CA LYS A 258 -12.65 9.40 -8.04
C LYS A 258 -12.79 8.68 -9.37
N LEU A 259 -12.88 9.47 -10.44
CA LEU A 259 -12.80 8.97 -11.80
C LEU A 259 -11.41 8.37 -12.08
N HIS A 260 -10.38 9.16 -11.81
CA HIS A 260 -8.98 8.78 -11.94
C HIS A 260 -8.25 8.98 -10.62
N GLU A 261 -7.31 8.10 -10.32
CA GLU A 261 -6.46 8.22 -9.14
C GLU A 261 -5.22 9.04 -9.47
N VAL A 262 -4.72 9.77 -8.47
CA VAL A 262 -3.53 10.61 -8.59
C VAL A 262 -2.56 10.20 -7.50
N MET A 263 -1.27 10.07 -7.80
CA MET A 263 -0.22 9.76 -6.81
C MET A 263 0.71 10.94 -6.51
N ILE A 264 0.83 11.89 -7.44
CA ILE A 264 1.62 13.12 -7.33
C ILE A 264 0.75 14.27 -7.78
N THR A 265 0.53 15.27 -6.92
CA THR A 265 -0.20 16.49 -7.31
C THR A 265 0.66 17.40 -8.18
N LYS A 266 0.02 18.30 -8.93
CA LYS A 266 0.71 19.38 -9.65
C LYS A 266 1.62 20.21 -8.75
N ASP A 267 1.20 20.50 -7.51
CA ASP A 267 1.98 21.29 -6.57
C ASP A 267 3.16 20.51 -5.96
N ASP A 268 2.98 19.20 -5.72
CA ASP A 268 4.08 18.33 -5.26
C ASP A 268 5.17 18.18 -6.34
N SER A 269 4.85 18.45 -7.61
CA SER A 269 5.79 18.28 -8.72
C SER A 269 7.06 19.12 -8.56
N ARG A 270 6.96 20.30 -7.92
CA ARG A 270 8.08 21.20 -7.61
C ARG A 270 9.19 20.56 -6.78
N MET A 271 8.83 19.59 -5.93
CA MET A 271 9.76 18.88 -5.05
C MET A 271 9.84 17.39 -5.36
N THR A 272 9.41 17.00 -6.56
CA THR A 272 9.41 15.62 -7.00
C THR A 272 10.58 15.34 -7.94
N TYR A 273 11.23 14.22 -7.72
CA TYR A 273 12.32 13.73 -8.55
C TYR A 273 11.98 12.34 -9.09
N GLU A 274 12.20 12.18 -10.38
CA GLU A 274 12.08 10.94 -11.10
C GLU A 274 13.38 10.15 -11.05
N TYR A 275 13.25 8.87 -10.75
CA TYR A 275 14.28 7.85 -10.86
C TYR A 275 13.82 6.80 -11.86
N GLU A 276 14.64 5.79 -12.12
CA GLU A 276 14.34 4.73 -13.11
C GLU A 276 12.94 4.13 -12.94
N ASN A 277 12.65 3.54 -11.76
CA ASN A 277 11.43 2.78 -11.50
C ASN A 277 10.44 3.43 -10.51
N HIS A 278 10.73 4.65 -10.06
CA HIS A 278 9.94 5.32 -9.01
C HIS A 278 10.15 6.84 -9.03
N TYR A 279 9.28 7.54 -8.31
CA TYR A 279 9.43 8.93 -7.93
C TYR A 279 9.69 9.04 -6.43
N ILE A 280 10.37 10.12 -6.04
CA ILE A 280 10.46 10.56 -4.66
C ILE A 280 9.97 12.00 -4.58
N ILE A 281 8.98 12.24 -3.71
CA ILE A 281 8.61 13.60 -3.29
C ILE A 281 9.43 13.93 -2.04
N TYR A 282 10.19 15.01 -2.08
CA TYR A 282 10.94 15.54 -0.94
C TYR A 282 10.14 16.61 -0.19
N PRO A 283 10.40 16.81 1.11
CA PRO A 283 9.74 17.85 1.89
C PRO A 283 10.11 19.25 1.41
N HIS A 284 9.11 20.15 1.41
CA HIS A 284 9.30 21.58 1.22
C HIS A 284 9.22 22.30 2.56
N PHE A 285 10.22 22.10 3.43
CA PHE A 285 10.31 22.73 4.74
C PHE A 285 11.65 23.42 4.94
N ASP A 286 11.66 24.60 5.55
CA ASP A 286 12.88 25.40 5.76
C ASP A 286 13.95 24.67 6.60
N TRP A 287 13.52 23.76 7.49
CA TRP A 287 14.41 22.96 8.33
C TRP A 287 14.92 21.68 7.65
N TRP A 288 14.39 21.31 6.49
CA TRP A 288 14.82 20.12 5.76
C TRP A 288 15.90 20.47 4.74
N SER A 289 17.04 19.77 4.81
CA SER A 289 18.21 20.06 3.98
C SER A 289 18.36 19.05 2.85
N SER A 290 18.18 19.52 1.61
CA SER A 290 18.44 18.71 0.40
C SER A 290 19.88 18.22 0.35
N GLU A 291 20.86 19.06 0.70
CA GLU A 291 22.29 18.68 0.73
C GLU A 291 22.56 17.43 1.58
N ARG A 292 21.80 17.24 2.68
CA ARG A 292 21.99 16.12 3.61
C ARG A 292 21.14 14.91 3.26
N TYR A 293 19.88 15.13 2.89
CA TYR A 293 18.85 14.08 2.84
C TYR A 293 18.44 13.69 1.42
N PHE A 294 18.91 14.38 0.39
CA PHE A 294 18.61 14.03 -1.01
C PHE A 294 19.26 12.70 -1.41
N THR A 295 18.56 11.94 -2.27
CA THR A 295 19.08 10.70 -2.85
C THR A 295 19.67 11.00 -4.21
N ASN A 296 20.90 10.55 -4.47
CA ASN A 296 21.58 10.84 -5.74
C ASN A 296 20.90 10.13 -6.92
N GLY A 297 20.95 10.75 -8.10
CA GLY A 297 20.48 10.15 -9.36
C GLY A 297 19.05 10.53 -9.77
N GLY A 298 18.32 11.25 -8.92
CA GLY A 298 16.99 11.76 -9.26
C GLY A 298 17.06 12.94 -10.23
N LYS A 299 16.16 12.96 -11.21
CA LYS A 299 15.96 14.10 -12.14
C LYS A 299 14.70 14.86 -11.72
N PRO A 300 14.73 16.21 -11.59
CA PRO A 300 13.51 16.95 -11.29
C PRO A 300 12.49 16.73 -12.40
N ILE A 301 11.22 16.55 -12.02
CA ILE A 301 10.13 16.47 -12.99
C ILE A 301 9.65 17.87 -13.40
N GLU A 302 8.86 17.95 -14.46
CA GLU A 302 8.30 19.21 -14.95
C GLU A 302 7.35 19.85 -13.92
N GLU A 303 7.41 21.18 -13.78
CA GLU A 303 6.46 21.90 -12.93
C GLU A 303 5.04 21.76 -13.50
N GLY A 304 4.08 21.40 -12.64
CA GLY A 304 2.71 21.14 -13.05
C GLY A 304 2.44 19.72 -13.55
N PHE A 305 3.45 18.85 -13.59
CA PHE A 305 3.24 17.41 -13.83
C PHE A 305 2.31 16.81 -12.77
N GLU A 306 1.40 15.96 -13.21
CA GLU A 306 0.50 15.20 -12.34
C GLU A 306 0.60 13.72 -12.66
N TYR A 307 0.92 12.89 -11.67
CA TYR A 307 0.93 11.44 -11.89
C TYR A 307 -0.48 10.87 -11.74
N ASN A 308 -1.23 10.88 -12.84
CA ASN A 308 -2.66 10.61 -12.92
C ASN A 308 -2.94 9.34 -13.74
N SER A 309 -3.78 8.45 -13.24
CA SER A 309 -4.09 7.18 -13.91
C SER A 309 -4.88 7.35 -15.23
N GLY A 310 -5.47 8.53 -15.47
CA GLY A 310 -6.21 8.87 -16.68
C GLY A 310 -5.33 9.40 -17.82
N THR A 311 -4.14 9.92 -17.50
CA THR A 311 -3.20 10.51 -18.47
C THR A 311 -1.82 9.85 -18.38
N ASN A 312 -1.75 8.63 -17.85
CA ASN A 312 -0.50 7.89 -17.70
C ASN A 312 0.14 7.58 -19.06
N SER A 313 1.46 7.34 -19.08
CA SER A 313 2.18 6.90 -20.28
C SER A 313 2.11 5.39 -20.50
N GLU A 314 2.02 4.62 -19.42
CA GLU A 314 1.99 3.15 -19.46
C GLU A 314 0.57 2.61 -19.19
N TRP A 315 0.08 1.74 -20.08
CA TRP A 315 -1.27 1.19 -20.03
C TRP A 315 -1.26 -0.33 -20.20
N LEU A 316 -2.12 -1.00 -19.45
CA LEU A 316 -2.43 -2.42 -19.63
C LEU A 316 -3.69 -2.56 -20.47
N ASP A 317 -3.61 -3.36 -21.53
CA ASP A 317 -4.78 -3.76 -22.31
C ASP A 317 -5.46 -5.00 -21.72
N VAL A 318 -6.49 -5.50 -22.43
CA VAL A 318 -7.26 -6.67 -22.00
C VAL A 318 -6.41 -7.93 -21.90
N GLU A 319 -5.44 -8.14 -22.80
CA GLU A 319 -4.59 -9.32 -22.82
C GLU A 319 -3.54 -9.27 -21.71
N ASP A 320 -2.92 -8.10 -21.49
CA ASP A 320 -2.02 -7.87 -20.37
C ASP A 320 -2.72 -8.12 -19.03
N LEU A 321 -3.93 -7.57 -18.85
CA LEU A 321 -4.73 -7.78 -17.65
C LEU A 321 -5.07 -9.26 -17.45
N ARG A 322 -5.44 -9.98 -18.52
CA ARG A 322 -5.74 -11.41 -18.44
C ARG A 322 -4.52 -12.24 -18.03
N ARG A 323 -3.35 -11.95 -18.60
CA ARG A 323 -2.08 -12.56 -18.19
C ARG A 323 -1.80 -12.32 -16.71
N LEU A 324 -1.84 -11.06 -16.27
CA LEU A 324 -1.56 -10.68 -14.90
C LEU A 324 -2.57 -11.25 -13.89
N LEU A 325 -3.86 -11.32 -14.26
CA LEU A 325 -4.89 -11.96 -13.45
C LEU A 325 -4.65 -13.47 -13.30
N THR A 326 -4.15 -14.13 -14.35
CA THR A 326 -3.80 -15.55 -14.33
C THR A 326 -2.61 -15.79 -13.40
N GLU A 327 -1.56 -14.97 -13.49
CA GLU A 327 -0.39 -15.04 -12.60
C GLU A 327 -0.76 -14.84 -11.12
N LEU A 328 -1.80 -14.05 -10.85
CA LEU A 328 -2.33 -13.80 -9.50
C LEU A 328 -3.35 -14.86 -9.02
N ASP A 329 -3.67 -15.86 -9.83
CA ASP A 329 -4.76 -16.83 -9.56
C ASP A 329 -6.13 -16.15 -9.31
N MET A 330 -6.36 -15.05 -10.02
CA MET A 330 -7.57 -14.20 -9.90
C MET A 330 -8.49 -14.30 -11.11
N MET A 331 -8.19 -15.18 -12.08
CA MET A 331 -9.13 -15.49 -13.14
C MET A 331 -10.36 -16.24 -12.57
N PRO A 332 -11.58 -15.94 -13.05
CA PRO A 332 -12.77 -16.70 -12.68
C PRO A 332 -12.73 -18.13 -13.21
N ASN A 333 -13.12 -19.09 -12.37
CA ASN A 333 -13.27 -20.48 -12.77
C ASN A 333 -14.64 -20.70 -13.44
N VAL A 334 -14.74 -20.42 -14.73
CA VAL A 334 -15.96 -20.71 -15.51
C VAL A 334 -15.76 -22.02 -16.27
N GLN A 335 -16.67 -22.99 -16.09
CA GLN A 335 -16.65 -24.29 -16.80
C GLN A 335 -16.62 -24.16 -18.34
N GLU A 336 -16.90 -22.98 -18.90
CA GLU A 336 -16.91 -22.73 -20.34
C GLU A 336 -15.54 -22.37 -20.97
N TYR A 337 -14.45 -22.30 -20.21
CA TYR A 337 -13.11 -22.09 -20.79
C TYR A 337 -12.41 -23.40 -21.25
N ILE A 338 -13.06 -24.56 -21.06
CA ILE A 338 -12.62 -25.84 -21.62
C ILE A 338 -13.40 -26.08 -22.91
N GLY A 339 -13.03 -25.37 -23.97
CA GLY A 339 -13.52 -25.58 -25.32
C GLY A 339 -12.35 -25.88 -26.26
N GLU A 340 -12.21 -27.16 -26.60
CA GLU A 340 -11.47 -27.72 -27.74
C GLU A 340 -9.93 -27.72 -27.72
N VAL A 341 -9.36 -28.76 -27.10
CA VAL A 341 -8.40 -29.62 -27.82
C VAL A 341 -8.78 -31.07 -27.58
N ALA A 342 -9.82 -31.53 -28.28
CA ALA A 342 -9.95 -32.95 -28.61
C ALA A 342 -9.35 -33.13 -30.01
N VAL A 343 -8.08 -33.55 -30.07
CA VAL A 343 -7.52 -34.10 -31.30
C VAL A 343 -7.48 -35.61 -31.13
N THR A 344 -8.36 -36.28 -31.85
CA THR A 344 -8.31 -37.72 -32.06
C THR A 344 -7.28 -38.06 -33.13
N LYS A 345 -6.40 -39.01 -32.81
CA LYS A 345 -6.32 -40.26 -33.57
C LYS A 345 -5.95 -41.40 -32.64
#